data_AF-B5M722-F1
#
_entry.id   AF-B5M722-F1
#
_cell.length_a   1.000
_cell.length_b   1.000
_cell.length_c   1.000
_cell.angle_alpha   90.00
_cell.angle_beta   90.00
_cell.angle_gamma   90.00
#
_symmetry.space_group_name_H-M   'P 1'
#
loop_
_entity.id
_entity.type
_entity.pdbx_description
1 polymer ?
#
loop_
_entity_poly.entity_id
_entity_poly.type
_entity_poly.pdbx_seq_one_letter_code
_entity_poly.pdbx_strand_id
1 'polypeptide(L)'
;MSSLSSLTLLAFITGTLLLVDANRVRRVKLINPTELNNSYFTEENCKPESDGTCLYTDACDCQPTLPGDFMRLKGYFFSPEHGECVQSKYGLEEGTCNRFETFLECYKKCERKLRRAGHIKKRKN
;
A
#
# COMPACT_ATOMS: atom_id res chain seq x y z
N MET A 1 50.05 4.03 -0.44
CA MET A 1 49.73 3.85 0.99
C MET A 1 48.35 4.46 1.22
N SER A 2 47.30 3.64 1.25
CA SER A 2 45.96 4.10 1.61
C SER A 2 45.98 4.51 3.09
N SER A 3 45.79 5.80 3.35
CA SER A 3 45.71 6.33 4.71
C SER A 3 44.53 5.69 5.44
N LEU A 4 44.78 5.09 6.62
CA LEU A 4 43.76 4.49 7.48
C LEU A 4 42.59 5.46 7.75
N SER A 5 42.85 6.76 7.77
CA SER A 5 41.85 7.82 7.93
C SER A 5 40.88 7.92 6.75
N SER A 6 41.32 7.56 5.54
CA SER A 6 40.49 7.59 4.33
C SER A 6 39.53 6.41 4.28
N LEU A 7 40.00 5.23 4.72
CA LEU A 7 39.19 4.00 4.80
C LEU A 7 38.08 4.10 5.86
N THR A 8 38.37 4.69 7.01
CA THR A 8 37.36 4.91 8.06
C THR A 8 36.29 5.89 7.61
N LEU A 9 36.67 7.00 6.98
CA LEU A 9 35.71 7.99 6.46
C LEU A 9 34.78 7.38 5.41
N LEU A 10 35.31 6.58 4.49
CA LEU A 10 34.52 5.86 3.50
C LEU A 10 33.53 4.89 4.15
N ALA A 11 33.92 4.16 5.20
CA ALA A 11 33.03 3.26 5.93
C ALA A 11 31.89 4.02 6.67
N PHE A 12 32.16 5.20 7.20
CA PHE A 12 31.13 6.05 7.79
C PHE A 12 30.16 6.63 6.75
N ILE A 13 30.67 7.07 5.59
CA ILE A 13 29.83 7.58 4.51
C ILE A 13 28.95 6.46 3.94
N THR A 14 29.51 5.27 3.70
CA THR A 14 28.71 4.13 3.22
C THR A 14 27.69 3.67 4.27
N GLY A 15 28.06 3.64 5.55
CA GLY A 15 27.14 3.33 6.64
C GLY A 15 25.96 4.31 6.74
N THR A 16 26.22 5.61 6.63
CA THR A 16 25.17 6.64 6.67
C THR A 16 24.28 6.60 5.43
N LEU A 17 24.84 6.39 4.23
CA LEU A 17 24.04 6.22 3.01
C LEU A 17 23.13 4.98 3.06
N LEU A 18 23.61 3.85 3.58
CA LEU A 18 22.80 2.65 3.77
C LEU A 18 21.66 2.87 4.78
N LEU A 19 21.92 3.61 5.87
CA LEU A 19 20.90 3.99 6.85
C LEU A 19 19.85 4.95 6.25
N VAL A 20 20.27 5.90 5.39
CA VAL A 20 19.36 6.83 4.72
C VAL A 20 18.49 6.11 3.70
N ASP A 21 19.03 5.17 2.93
CA ASP A 21 18.22 4.37 1.99
C ASP A 21 17.25 3.42 2.71
N ALA A 22 17.62 2.89 3.89
CA ALA A 22 16.71 2.16 4.75
C ALA A 22 15.57 3.04 5.33
N ASN A 23 15.83 4.35 5.49
CA ASN A 23 14.89 5.33 6.02
C ASN A 23 14.14 6.15 4.95
N ARG A 24 14.25 5.82 3.66
CA ARG A 24 13.37 6.45 2.65
C ARG A 24 11.91 6.06 2.95
N VAL A 25 11.22 6.93 3.66
CA VAL A 25 9.77 6.84 3.86
C VAL A 25 9.12 6.77 2.49
N ARG A 26 8.52 5.63 2.17
CA ARG A 26 7.78 5.45 0.92
C ARG A 26 6.69 6.52 0.87
N ARG A 27 6.74 7.42 -0.11
CA ARG A 27 5.68 8.40 -0.33
C ARG A 27 4.41 7.65 -0.71
N VAL A 28 3.39 7.71 0.15
CA VAL A 28 2.08 7.13 -0.17
C VAL A 28 1.36 8.06 -1.15
N LYS A 29 0.82 7.50 -2.23
CA LYS A 29 0.01 8.25 -3.20
C LYS A 29 -1.36 8.55 -2.61
N LEU A 30 -1.83 9.78 -2.79
CA LEU A 30 -3.19 10.19 -2.49
C LEU A 30 -4.01 10.07 -3.78
N ILE A 31 -5.03 9.21 -3.79
CA ILE A 31 -5.87 8.92 -4.95
C ILE A 31 -7.31 9.32 -4.68
N ASN A 32 -7.99 9.83 -5.69
CA ASN A 32 -9.44 9.94 -5.69
C ASN A 32 -10.05 8.60 -6.14
N PRO A 33 -10.74 7.83 -5.27
CA PRO A 33 -11.25 6.53 -5.65
C PRO A 33 -12.30 6.57 -6.78
N THR A 34 -13.00 7.70 -6.97
CA THR A 34 -13.97 7.87 -8.07
C THR A 34 -13.32 7.97 -9.45
N GLU A 35 -12.01 8.23 -9.52
CA GLU A 35 -11.26 8.38 -10.77
C GLU A 35 -10.56 7.08 -11.19
N LEU A 36 -10.64 6.03 -10.37
CA LEU A 36 -10.05 4.74 -10.70
C LEU A 36 -10.85 4.00 -11.76
N ASN A 37 -10.15 3.21 -12.57
CA ASN A 37 -10.82 2.39 -13.57
C ASN A 37 -11.44 1.15 -12.93
N ASN A 38 -12.78 1.05 -12.98
CA ASN A 38 -13.54 -0.07 -12.41
C ASN A 38 -13.14 -1.44 -12.99
N SER A 39 -12.55 -1.51 -14.19
CA SER A 39 -12.14 -2.79 -14.80
C SER A 39 -11.02 -3.50 -14.04
N TYR A 40 -10.36 -2.83 -13.09
CA TYR A 40 -9.32 -3.41 -12.25
C TYR A 40 -9.86 -4.04 -10.96
N PHE A 41 -11.17 -3.93 -10.71
CA PHE A 41 -11.80 -4.40 -9.48
C PHE A 41 -12.80 -5.53 -9.75
N THR A 42 -13.01 -6.36 -8.73
CA THR A 42 -14.00 -7.42 -8.69
C THR A 42 -15.11 -7.07 -7.71
N GLU A 43 -16.25 -7.76 -7.83
CA GLU A 43 -17.35 -7.74 -6.87
C GLU A 43 -17.41 -9.03 -6.02
N GLU A 44 -16.55 -10.01 -6.32
CA GLU A 44 -16.48 -11.29 -5.63
C GLU A 44 -15.87 -11.13 -4.23
N ASN A 45 -16.49 -11.73 -3.20
CA ASN A 45 -15.98 -11.77 -1.83
C ASN A 45 -15.66 -10.39 -1.20
N CYS A 46 -16.32 -9.32 -1.67
CA CYS A 46 -16.06 -7.95 -1.22
C CYS A 46 -16.78 -7.53 0.06
N LYS A 47 -17.71 -8.35 0.54
CA LYS A 47 -18.44 -8.10 1.78
C LYS A 47 -17.78 -8.86 2.91
N PRO A 48 -17.73 -8.28 4.13
CA PRO A 48 -17.30 -9.03 5.30
C PRO A 48 -18.27 -10.20 5.55
N GLU A 49 -17.74 -11.27 6.13
CA GLU A 49 -18.52 -12.38 6.68
C GLU A 49 -19.38 -11.91 7.88
N SER A 50 -20.27 -12.79 8.37
CA SER A 50 -21.20 -12.46 9.45
C SER A 50 -20.53 -12.05 10.77
N ASP A 51 -19.29 -12.48 10.97
CA ASP A 51 -18.45 -12.12 12.12
C ASP A 51 -17.63 -10.84 11.89
N GLY A 52 -17.78 -10.19 10.73
CA GLY A 52 -17.00 -9.02 10.32
C GLY A 52 -15.65 -9.35 9.66
N THR A 53 -15.33 -10.63 9.46
CA THR A 53 -14.05 -11.05 8.88
C THR A 53 -14.04 -10.86 7.36
N CYS A 54 -12.91 -10.41 6.81
CA CYS A 54 -12.70 -10.26 5.37
C CYS A 54 -11.66 -11.26 4.87
N LEU A 55 -11.97 -11.97 3.78
CA LEU A 55 -11.01 -12.82 3.07
C LEU A 55 -10.04 -11.94 2.27
N TYR A 56 -8.95 -11.51 2.92
CA TYR A 56 -8.11 -10.42 2.41
C TYR A 56 -7.49 -10.62 1.03
N THR A 57 -7.20 -11.84 0.57
CA THR A 57 -6.60 -12.04 -0.76
C THR A 57 -7.56 -11.67 -1.88
N ASP A 58 -8.84 -11.94 -1.66
CA ASP A 58 -9.93 -11.78 -2.63
C ASP A 58 -10.60 -10.40 -2.44
N ALA A 59 -10.27 -9.72 -1.34
CA ALA A 59 -10.74 -8.39 -1.07
C ALA A 59 -9.81 -7.28 -1.57
N CYS A 60 -8.54 -7.56 -1.87
CA CYS A 60 -7.59 -6.53 -2.30
C CYS A 60 -7.96 -5.89 -3.65
N ASP A 61 -8.68 -6.64 -4.48
CA ASP A 61 -9.23 -6.25 -5.77
C ASP A 61 -10.69 -5.81 -5.67
N CYS A 62 -11.27 -5.66 -4.48
CA CYS A 62 -12.59 -5.05 -4.33
C CYS A 62 -12.54 -3.55 -4.51
N GLN A 63 -13.60 -2.97 -5.08
CA GLN A 63 -13.69 -1.52 -5.20
C GLN A 63 -13.71 -0.87 -3.81
N PRO A 64 -12.85 0.13 -3.54
CA PRO A 64 -12.91 0.87 -2.28
C PRO A 64 -14.24 1.60 -2.15
N THR A 65 -14.95 1.37 -1.05
CA THR A 65 -16.23 2.03 -0.80
C THR A 65 -16.00 3.41 -0.19
N LEU A 66 -16.63 4.41 -0.78
CA LEU A 66 -16.60 5.79 -0.28
C LEU A 66 -17.64 5.96 0.83
N PRO A 67 -17.34 6.77 1.86
CA PRO A 67 -18.31 7.01 2.92
C PRO A 67 -19.53 7.74 2.35
N GLY A 68 -20.73 7.32 2.77
CA GLY A 68 -22.00 7.96 2.39
C GLY A 68 -22.22 9.34 3.03
N ASP A 69 -21.47 9.69 4.07
CA ASP A 69 -21.55 10.96 4.80
C ASP A 69 -20.22 11.73 4.75
N PHE A 70 -20.20 13.00 5.17
CA PHE A 70 -19.01 13.88 5.12
C PHE A 70 -17.86 13.49 6.08
N MET A 71 -17.95 12.33 6.74
CA MET A 71 -16.90 11.84 7.61
C MET A 71 -15.66 11.43 6.79
N ARG A 72 -14.65 12.29 6.81
CA ARG A 72 -13.34 12.04 6.19
C ARG A 72 -12.50 11.11 7.05
N LEU A 73 -12.86 9.84 7.09
CA LEU A 73 -12.05 8.81 7.74
C LEU A 73 -10.86 8.49 6.82
N LYS A 74 -9.67 9.01 7.17
CA LYS A 74 -8.43 8.65 6.46
C LYS A 74 -8.34 7.13 6.39
N GLY A 75 -8.08 6.61 5.20
CA GLY A 75 -8.00 5.17 4.97
C GLY A 75 -7.09 4.87 3.78
N TYR A 76 -6.50 3.69 3.83
CA TYR A 76 -5.67 3.12 2.79
C TYR A 76 -6.41 1.95 2.12
N PHE A 77 -6.18 1.75 0.84
CA PHE A 77 -6.71 0.61 0.09
C PHE A 77 -5.68 0.15 -0.94
N PHE A 78 -5.81 -1.09 -1.42
CA PHE A 78 -4.97 -1.56 -2.51
C PHE A 78 -5.59 -1.17 -3.86
N SER A 79 -4.80 -0.56 -4.74
CA SER A 79 -5.22 -0.26 -6.11
C SER A 79 -4.55 -1.25 -7.06
N PRO A 80 -5.30 -2.21 -7.66
CA PRO A 80 -4.75 -3.12 -8.65
C PRO A 80 -4.23 -2.39 -9.89
N GLU A 81 -4.89 -1.29 -10.29
CA GLU A 81 -4.42 -0.39 -11.35
C GLU A 81 -2.99 0.11 -11.11
N HIS A 82 -2.67 0.48 -9.86
CA HIS A 82 -1.35 1.03 -9.51
C HIS A 82 -0.36 -0.03 -9.01
N GLY A 83 -0.85 -1.23 -8.67
CA GLY A 83 -0.09 -2.31 -8.07
C GLY A 83 0.47 -1.98 -6.68
N GLU A 84 -0.17 -1.09 -5.94
CA GLU A 84 0.30 -0.64 -4.62
C GLU A 84 -0.82 -0.15 -3.70
N CYS A 85 -0.49 -0.07 -2.42
CA CYS A 85 -1.35 0.55 -1.42
C CYS A 85 -1.29 2.08 -1.51
N VAL A 86 -2.47 2.70 -1.55
CA VAL A 86 -2.66 4.14 -1.71
C VAL A 86 -3.59 4.68 -0.63
N GLN A 87 -3.59 5.99 -0.43
CA GLN A 87 -4.45 6.68 0.52
C GLN A 87 -5.64 7.31 -0.22
N SER A 88 -6.85 7.20 0.33
CA SER A 88 -8.03 7.89 -0.23
C SER A 88 -8.00 9.39 0.10
N LYS A 89 -8.31 10.23 -0.89
CA LYS A 89 -8.49 11.68 -0.73
C LYS A 89 -9.74 12.06 0.08
N TYR A 90 -10.80 11.27 -0.02
CA TYR A 90 -12.10 11.57 0.61
C TYR A 90 -12.43 10.67 1.80
N GLY A 91 -11.53 9.74 2.13
CA GLY A 91 -11.77 8.70 3.12
C GLY A 91 -12.43 7.47 2.52
N LEU A 92 -12.71 6.48 3.36
CA LEU A 92 -13.35 5.22 2.98
C LEU A 92 -14.50 4.92 3.96
N GLU A 93 -15.42 4.04 3.59
CA GLU A 93 -16.46 3.52 4.49
C GLU A 93 -15.90 2.43 5.40
N GLU A 94 -16.22 2.47 6.69
CA GLU A 94 -15.81 1.44 7.67
C GLU A 94 -16.44 0.07 7.39
N GLY A 95 -15.81 -0.99 7.89
CA GLY A 95 -16.33 -2.36 7.75
C GLY A 95 -16.20 -2.97 6.35
N THR A 96 -15.58 -2.26 5.40
CA THR A 96 -15.34 -2.76 4.03
C THR A 96 -14.00 -3.48 3.90
N CYS A 97 -13.92 -4.47 3.02
CA CYS A 97 -12.77 -5.38 3.01
C CYS A 97 -11.51 -4.83 2.34
N ASN A 98 -11.64 -3.97 1.33
CA ASN A 98 -10.50 -3.21 0.76
C ASN A 98 -10.31 -1.86 1.46
N ARG A 99 -10.29 -1.86 2.79
CA ARG A 99 -10.00 -0.69 3.61
C ARG A 99 -9.05 -1.09 4.73
N PHE A 100 -8.08 -0.22 4.97
CA PHE A 100 -7.07 -0.37 6.02
C PHE A 100 -6.86 0.96 6.72
N GLU A 101 -6.66 0.90 8.04
CA GLU A 101 -6.43 2.12 8.84
C GLU A 101 -5.02 2.68 8.60
N THR A 102 -4.06 1.79 8.37
CA THR A 102 -2.65 2.15 8.16
C THR A 102 -2.11 1.61 6.84
N PHE A 103 -1.16 2.36 6.25
CA PHE A 103 -0.44 1.88 5.07
C PHE A 103 0.22 0.52 5.30
N LEU A 104 0.81 0.31 6.49
CA LEU A 104 1.52 -0.92 6.82
C LEU A 104 0.61 -2.13 6.81
N GLU A 105 -0.64 -1.97 7.29
CA GLU A 105 -1.65 -3.01 7.25
C GLU A 105 -1.99 -3.38 5.80
N CYS A 106 -2.34 -2.39 4.96
CA CYS A 106 -2.58 -2.61 3.54
C CYS A 106 -1.40 -3.31 2.87
N TYR A 107 -0.18 -2.81 3.09
CA TYR A 107 1.03 -3.37 2.49
C TYR A 107 1.22 -4.84 2.89
N LYS A 108 1.05 -5.16 4.18
CA LYS A 108 1.24 -6.52 4.67
C LYS A 108 0.17 -7.48 4.18
N LYS A 109 -1.08 -7.02 4.07
CA LYS A 109 -2.25 -7.84 3.68
C LYS A 109 -2.36 -8.01 2.17
N CYS A 110 -2.16 -6.94 1.39
CA CYS A 110 -2.31 -6.94 -0.07
C CYS A 110 -0.96 -6.93 -0.79
N GLU A 111 -0.30 -5.76 -0.83
CA GLU A 111 0.81 -5.53 -1.78
C GLU A 111 1.94 -6.55 -1.62
N ARG A 112 2.38 -6.83 -0.39
CA ARG A 112 3.44 -7.80 -0.11
C ARG A 112 3.02 -9.23 -0.48
N LYS A 113 1.77 -9.63 -0.20
CA LYS A 113 1.27 -10.98 -0.52
C LYS A 113 1.15 -11.15 -2.04
N LEU A 114 0.52 -10.21 -2.73
CA LEU A 114 0.34 -10.23 -4.18
C LEU A 114 1.67 -10.14 -4.94
N ARG A 115 2.66 -9.37 -4.44
CA ARG A 115 4.03 -9.39 -4.99
C ARG A 115 4.68 -10.76 -4.85
N ARG A 116 4.53 -11.43 -3.71
CA ARG A 116 5.10 -12.77 -3.48
C ARG A 116 4.43 -13.82 -4.36
N ALA A 117 3.13 -13.70 -4.59
CA ALA A 117 2.38 -14.56 -5.51
C ALA A 117 2.67 -14.26 -6.99
N GLY A 118 3.44 -13.22 -7.32
CA GLY A 118 3.74 -12.83 -8.70
C GLY A 118 2.59 -12.14 -9.44
N HIS A 119 1.50 -11.78 -8.73
CA HIS A 119 0.32 -11.15 -9.31
C HIS A 119 0.57 -9.66 -9.65
N ILE A 120 1.55 -9.03 -9.00
CA ILE A 120 1.99 -7.67 -9.32
C ILE A 120 3.22 -7.74 -10.22
N LYS A 121 3.08 -7.38 -11.50
CA LYS A 121 4.22 -7.21 -12.40
C LYS A 121 5.08 -6.05 -11.88
N LYS A 122 6.38 -6.29 -11.67
CA LYS A 122 7.33 -5.20 -11.36
C LYS A 122 7.21 -4.16 -12.47
N ARG A 123 7.01 -2.88 -12.12
CA ARG A 123 7.23 -1.78 -13.06
C ARG A 123 8.61 -1.97 -13.67
N LYS A 124 8.69 -2.22 -14.98
CA LYS A 124 9.95 -2.06 -15.72
C LYS A 124 10.25 -0.57 -15.68
N ASN A 125 11.32 -0.19 -14.98
CA ASN A 125 11.91 1.15 -15.10
C ASN A 125 12.44 1.35 -16.52
#